data_AF-A0A5C2H688-F1
#
_entry.id   AF-A0A5C2H688-F1
#
_cell.length_a   1.000
_cell.length_b   1.000
_cell.length_c   1.000
_cell.angle_alpha   90.00
_cell.angle_beta   90.00
_cell.angle_gamma   90.00
#
_symmetry.space_group_name_H-M   'P 1'
#
loop_
_entity.id
_entity.type
_entity.pdbx_description
1 polymer ?
#
loop_
_entity_poly.entity_id
_entity_poly.type
_entity_poly.pdbx_seq_one_letter_code
_entity_poly.pdbx_strand_id
1 'polypeptide(L)'
;MKLFSNTLIIVGTIFLFYYLYKIYKLYQEEVAKEKEEAQKPSLLQIAIQEALEEDLLYELNTHKVRYSLYNPNFQGLHEFNSIYKLVVHDNLWINEPFHSKFYEFLLLINDNDFMIIDPYSKVITMNVRDKYNKVQTSKSYQVYSTKDIIKHMISYCMDDITRFNKKDAQNLLISIFIVALKQSVHYLSKDVPQNIIDKMLKDYKEALAIKNIVHMVETEKEKVYFIQEALYDAFSVVETLPYNDSEVSKALEVRKELPQKLLQSI
;
A
#
# COMPACT_ATOMS: atom_id res chain seq x y z
N MET A 1 4.04 73.58 19.28
CA MET A 1 4.55 72.20 19.15
C MET A 1 3.48 71.11 19.00
N LYS A 2 2.23 71.25 19.50
CA LYS A 2 1.22 70.17 19.37
C LYS A 2 0.64 69.99 17.95
N LEU A 3 0.49 71.08 17.19
CA LEU A 3 -0.06 71.02 15.81
C LEU A 3 0.87 70.31 14.81
N PHE A 4 2.18 70.51 14.93
CA PHE A 4 3.18 69.83 14.07
C PHE A 4 3.30 68.33 14.37
N SER A 5 3.08 67.90 15.62
CA SER A 5 3.07 66.47 15.98
C SER A 5 1.86 65.76 15.38
N ASN A 6 0.67 66.38 15.45
CA ASN A 6 -0.55 65.80 14.92
C ASN A 6 -0.53 65.69 13.38
N THR A 7 0.04 66.68 12.67
CA THR A 7 0.19 66.58 11.20
C THR A 7 1.19 65.50 10.80
N LEU A 8 2.28 65.32 11.54
CA LEU A 8 3.27 64.25 11.27
C LEU A 8 2.67 62.85 11.47
N ILE A 9 1.82 62.68 12.49
CA ILE A 9 1.12 61.42 12.77
C ILE A 9 0.12 61.09 11.65
N ILE A 10 -0.62 62.09 11.15
CA ILE A 10 -1.58 61.91 10.05
C ILE A 10 -0.86 61.53 8.75
N VAL A 11 0.25 62.20 8.41
CA VAL A 11 1.04 61.85 7.22
C VAL A 11 1.67 60.46 7.38
N GLY A 12 2.16 60.11 8.57
CA GLY A 12 2.70 58.78 8.86
C GLY A 12 1.67 57.67 8.72
N THR A 13 0.44 57.91 9.17
CA THR A 13 -0.67 56.93 9.04
C THR A 13 -1.13 56.77 7.60
N ILE A 14 -1.20 57.85 6.81
CA ILE A 14 -1.49 57.77 5.38
C ILE A 14 -0.40 56.96 4.65
N PHE A 15 0.87 57.19 4.99
CA PHE A 15 1.98 56.45 4.40
C PHE A 15 1.97 54.96 4.77
N LEU A 16 1.58 54.63 6.01
CA LEU A 16 1.41 53.26 6.47
C LEU A 16 0.29 52.54 5.71
N PHE A 17 -0.86 53.21 5.51
CA PHE A 17 -1.97 52.67 4.72
C PHE A 17 -1.58 52.46 3.26
N TYR A 18 -0.83 53.39 2.67
CA TYR A 18 -0.32 53.24 1.30
C TYR A 18 0.63 52.06 1.19
N TYR A 19 1.51 51.87 2.18
CA TYR A 19 2.45 50.75 2.22
C TYR A 19 1.73 49.40 2.35
N LEU A 20 0.75 49.31 3.25
CA LEU A 20 -0.08 48.12 3.42
C LEU A 20 -0.89 47.79 2.15
N TYR A 21 -1.43 48.79 1.48
CA TYR A 21 -2.14 48.61 0.21
C TYR A 21 -1.22 48.06 -0.89
N LYS A 22 0.04 48.54 -0.95
CA LYS A 22 1.03 48.06 -1.92
C LYS A 22 1.40 46.59 -1.67
N ILE A 23 1.57 46.18 -0.41
CA ILE A 23 1.81 44.78 -0.03
C ILE A 23 0.60 43.91 -0.40
N TYR A 24 -0.61 44.37 -0.10
CA TYR A 24 -1.83 43.63 -0.43
C TYR A 24 -1.97 43.42 -1.95
N LYS A 25 -1.60 44.41 -2.76
CA LYS A 25 -1.62 44.29 -4.22
C LYS A 25 -0.60 43.28 -4.75
N LEU A 26 0.61 43.26 -4.19
CA LEU A 26 1.64 42.26 -4.53
C LEU A 26 1.18 40.83 -4.17
N TYR A 27 0.53 40.68 -3.02
CA TYR A 27 -0.02 39.40 -2.58
C TYR A 27 -1.16 38.92 -3.51
N GLN A 28 -2.00 39.83 -3.99
CA GLN A 28 -3.03 39.51 -4.99
C GLN A 28 -2.42 39.08 -6.33
N GLU A 29 -1.31 39.69 -6.75
CA GLU A 29 -0.60 39.29 -7.98
C GLU A 29 0.10 37.92 -7.83
N GLU A 30 0.66 37.60 -6.66
CA GLU A 30 1.19 36.25 -6.37
C GLU A 30 0.09 35.20 -6.33
N VAL A 31 -1.03 35.47 -5.65
CA VAL A 31 -2.18 34.55 -5.61
C VAL A 31 -2.83 34.38 -6.99
N ALA A 32 -2.80 35.41 -7.83
CA ALA A 32 -3.25 35.30 -9.23
C ALA A 32 -2.33 34.39 -10.05
N LYS A 33 -1.00 34.49 -9.86
CA LYS A 33 -0.01 33.60 -10.50
C LYS A 33 -0.11 32.16 -10.01
N GLU A 34 -0.28 31.94 -8.70
CA GLU A 34 -0.52 30.59 -8.16
C GLU A 34 -1.84 29.99 -8.66
N LYS A 35 -2.88 30.80 -8.86
CA LYS A 35 -4.14 30.34 -9.46
C LYS A 35 -4.00 30.03 -10.95
N GLU A 36 -3.18 30.79 -11.70
CA GLU A 36 -2.85 30.46 -13.09
C GLU A 36 -1.98 29.21 -13.21
N GLU A 37 -1.05 28.96 -12.27
CA GLU A 37 -0.26 27.72 -12.23
C GLU A 37 -1.09 26.51 -11.74
N ALA A 38 -2.06 26.71 -10.84
CA ALA A 38 -3.00 25.68 -10.41
C ALA A 38 -4.11 25.39 -11.46
N GLN A 39 -4.34 26.28 -12.42
CA GLN A 39 -5.26 26.09 -13.54
C GLN A 39 -4.57 25.57 -14.81
N LYS A 40 -3.23 25.59 -14.88
CA LYS A 40 -2.52 24.87 -15.94
C LYS A 40 -2.68 23.37 -15.69
N PRO A 41 -3.16 22.59 -16.67
CA PRO A 41 -3.17 21.14 -16.55
C PRO A 41 -1.75 20.68 -16.26
N SER A 42 -1.59 19.72 -15.35
CA SER A 42 -0.26 19.19 -15.04
C SER A 42 0.40 18.71 -16.33
N LEU A 43 1.74 18.77 -16.44
CA LEU A 43 2.48 18.19 -17.58
C LEU A 43 2.05 16.74 -17.87
N LEU A 44 1.59 16.04 -16.84
CA LEU A 44 1.01 14.70 -16.89
C LEU A 44 -0.36 14.68 -17.59
N GLN A 45 -1.24 15.64 -17.33
CA GLN A 45 -2.53 15.79 -18.04
C GLN A 45 -2.35 16.20 -19.51
N ILE A 46 -1.38 17.06 -19.82
CA ILE A 46 -1.07 17.44 -21.21
C ILE A 46 -0.53 16.23 -21.98
N ALA A 47 0.37 15.45 -21.39
CA ALA A 47 0.86 14.21 -21.99
C ALA A 47 -0.25 13.15 -22.14
N ILE A 48 -1.22 13.11 -21.22
CA ILE A 48 -2.41 12.25 -21.33
C ILE A 48 -3.32 12.72 -22.47
N GLN A 49 -3.48 14.03 -22.66
CA GLN A 49 -4.33 14.62 -23.71
C GLN A 49 -3.70 14.44 -25.10
N GLU A 50 -2.40 14.67 -25.24
CA GLU A 50 -1.65 14.44 -26.49
C GLU A 50 -1.64 12.96 -26.87
N ALA A 51 -1.51 12.05 -25.89
CA ALA A 51 -1.66 10.61 -26.12
C ALA A 51 -3.12 10.17 -26.41
N LEU A 52 -4.12 11.00 -26.10
CA LEU A 52 -5.53 10.74 -26.40
C LEU A 52 -5.92 11.22 -27.80
N GLU A 53 -5.32 12.32 -28.28
CA GLU A 53 -5.62 12.92 -29.58
C GLU A 53 -4.95 12.20 -30.76
N GLU A 54 -3.81 11.51 -30.56
CA GLU A 54 -3.17 10.68 -31.60
C GLU A 54 -4.00 9.44 -32.01
N ASP A 55 -5.02 9.05 -31.24
CA ASP A 55 -5.81 7.81 -31.45
C ASP A 55 -7.22 8.06 -32.05
N LEU A 56 -7.55 9.31 -32.46
CA LEU A 56 -8.86 9.66 -33.04
C LEU A 56 -8.88 9.50 -34.58
N LEU A 57 -8.68 8.27 -35.03
CA LEU A 57 -9.21 7.79 -36.31
C LEU A 57 -10.15 6.62 -36.01
N TYR A 58 -11.44 6.91 -36.10
CA TYR A 58 -12.52 5.95 -35.86
C TYR A 58 -12.47 4.80 -36.88
N GLU A 59 -11.82 3.71 -36.50
CA GLU A 59 -12.14 2.38 -37.00
C GLU A 59 -12.68 1.56 -35.82
N LEU A 60 -13.86 0.96 -36.00
CA LEU A 60 -14.47 0.05 -35.01
C LEU A 60 -13.55 -1.16 -34.80
N ASN A 61 -12.59 -1.03 -33.91
CA ASN A 61 -11.61 -2.05 -33.58
C ASN A 61 -12.21 -3.00 -32.53
N THR A 62 -12.76 -4.12 -32.97
CA THR A 62 -13.31 -5.19 -32.11
C THR A 62 -12.22 -6.02 -31.41
N HIS A 63 -10.97 -5.55 -31.35
CA HIS A 63 -9.81 -6.35 -30.93
C HIS A 63 -9.04 -5.88 -29.68
N LYS A 64 -9.46 -4.81 -28.98
CA LYS A 64 -8.85 -4.45 -27.69
C LYS A 64 -9.91 -4.03 -26.68
N VAL A 65 -10.50 -5.01 -26.00
CA VAL A 65 -11.34 -4.71 -24.83
C VAL A 65 -10.44 -4.04 -23.78
N ARG A 66 -10.69 -2.77 -23.50
CA ARG A 66 -9.96 -2.01 -22.46
C ARG A 66 -10.70 -2.21 -21.14
N TYR A 67 -9.99 -2.67 -20.12
CA TYR A 67 -10.51 -2.85 -18.76
C TYR A 67 -10.02 -1.73 -17.85
N SER A 68 -10.86 -1.31 -16.91
CA SER A 68 -10.45 -0.37 -15.86
C SER A 68 -9.70 -1.15 -14.78
N LEU A 69 -8.37 -1.00 -14.72
CA LEU A 69 -7.47 -1.77 -13.87
C LEU A 69 -6.55 -0.87 -13.04
N TYR A 70 -6.12 -1.36 -11.87
CA TYR A 70 -5.01 -0.73 -11.16
C TYR A 70 -3.70 -0.92 -11.94
N ASN A 71 -2.77 0.00 -11.74
CA ASN A 71 -1.43 -0.11 -12.32
C ASN A 71 -0.41 -0.26 -11.18
N PRO A 72 0.11 -1.48 -10.95
CA PRO A 72 1.09 -1.72 -9.89
C PRO A 72 2.35 -0.86 -10.02
N ASN A 73 2.81 -0.59 -11.25
CA ASN A 73 4.05 0.13 -11.50
C ASN A 73 3.95 1.62 -11.14
N PHE A 74 2.83 2.27 -11.45
CA PHE A 74 2.66 3.69 -11.09
C PHE A 74 2.50 3.93 -9.58
N GLN A 75 2.27 2.87 -8.81
CA GLN A 75 1.84 2.97 -7.42
C GLN A 75 2.84 2.37 -6.43
N GLY A 76 4.05 2.03 -6.91
CA GLY A 76 5.14 1.50 -6.08
C GLY A 76 5.03 0.00 -5.77
N LEU A 77 4.14 -0.73 -6.45
CA LEU A 77 3.91 -2.17 -6.29
C LEU A 77 4.70 -3.01 -7.32
N HIS A 78 5.89 -2.55 -7.71
CA HIS A 78 6.71 -3.22 -8.73
C HIS A 78 6.97 -4.69 -8.40
N GLU A 79 7.20 -5.00 -7.12
CA GLU A 79 7.50 -6.35 -6.65
C GLU A 79 6.30 -7.30 -6.70
N PHE A 80 5.08 -6.75 -6.73
CA PHE A 80 3.84 -7.50 -6.87
C PHE A 80 3.30 -7.53 -8.31
N ASN A 81 3.99 -6.93 -9.28
CA ASN A 81 3.53 -6.88 -10.66
C ASN A 81 3.31 -8.28 -11.26
N SER A 82 4.20 -9.24 -10.96
CA SER A 82 4.04 -10.64 -11.41
C SER A 82 2.79 -11.30 -10.82
N ILE A 83 2.53 -11.11 -9.52
CA ILE A 83 1.36 -11.65 -8.84
C ILE A 83 0.08 -10.98 -9.33
N TYR A 84 0.10 -9.66 -9.51
CA TYR A 84 -1.04 -8.92 -10.05
C TYR A 84 -1.37 -9.39 -11.48
N LYS A 85 -0.36 -9.60 -12.33
CA LYS A 85 -0.54 -10.18 -13.65
C LYS A 85 -1.15 -11.58 -13.57
N LEU A 86 -0.59 -12.46 -12.75
CA LEU A 86 -1.07 -13.85 -12.58
C LEU A 86 -2.54 -13.90 -12.15
N VAL A 87 -2.93 -13.07 -11.19
CA VAL A 87 -4.28 -13.10 -10.60
C VAL A 87 -5.29 -12.32 -11.45
N VAL A 88 -4.94 -11.13 -11.94
CA VAL A 88 -5.90 -10.22 -12.58
C VAL A 88 -5.89 -10.33 -14.09
N HIS A 89 -4.73 -10.44 -14.72
CA HIS A 89 -4.61 -10.52 -16.18
C HIS A 89 -4.86 -11.95 -16.66
N ASP A 90 -4.09 -12.91 -16.16
CA ASP A 90 -4.10 -14.28 -16.69
C ASP A 90 -5.41 -15.01 -16.34
N ASN A 91 -5.99 -14.72 -15.18
CA ASN A 91 -7.26 -15.32 -14.71
C ASN A 91 -8.50 -14.44 -14.92
N LEU A 92 -8.35 -13.20 -15.40
CA LEU A 92 -9.44 -12.22 -15.63
C LEU A 92 -10.33 -11.97 -14.39
N TRP A 93 -9.72 -11.90 -13.19
CA TRP A 93 -10.43 -11.65 -11.92
C TRP A 93 -10.60 -10.16 -11.61
N ILE A 94 -11.28 -9.46 -12.53
CA ILE A 94 -11.54 -8.01 -12.48
C ILE A 94 -12.86 -7.64 -11.78
N ASN A 95 -13.58 -8.61 -11.22
CA ASN A 95 -14.89 -8.38 -10.61
C ASN A 95 -14.77 -7.72 -9.23
N GLU A 96 -15.66 -6.76 -8.97
CA GLU A 96 -15.84 -6.17 -7.65
C GLU A 96 -16.74 -7.05 -6.76
N PRO A 97 -16.55 -7.03 -5.43
CA PRO A 97 -15.57 -6.24 -4.66
C PRO A 97 -14.17 -6.88 -4.55
N PHE A 98 -13.96 -8.06 -5.15
CA PHE A 98 -12.72 -8.81 -5.02
C PHE A 98 -11.51 -8.03 -5.54
N HIS A 99 -11.59 -7.46 -6.76
CA HIS A 99 -10.45 -6.78 -7.38
C HIS A 99 -9.90 -5.63 -6.52
N SER A 100 -10.78 -4.77 -6.00
CA SER A 100 -10.40 -3.70 -5.07
C SER A 100 -9.79 -4.24 -3.78
N LYS A 101 -10.38 -5.30 -3.19
CA LYS A 101 -9.87 -5.89 -1.94
C LYS A 101 -8.54 -6.57 -2.11
N PHE A 102 -8.36 -7.35 -3.17
CA PHE A 102 -7.08 -7.94 -3.51
C PHE A 102 -5.99 -6.86 -3.61
N TYR A 103 -6.29 -5.77 -4.30
CA TYR A 103 -5.35 -4.66 -4.44
C TYR A 103 -5.05 -3.95 -3.11
N GLU A 104 -6.05 -3.79 -2.24
CA GLU A 104 -5.87 -3.25 -0.89
C GLU A 104 -4.89 -4.09 -0.06
N PHE A 105 -4.97 -5.43 -0.14
CA PHE A 105 -4.01 -6.33 0.53
C PHE A 105 -2.60 -6.17 -0.01
N LEU A 106 -2.44 -6.04 -1.34
CA LEU A 106 -1.13 -5.79 -1.95
C LEU A 106 -0.50 -4.49 -1.43
N LEU A 107 -1.28 -3.40 -1.38
CA LEU A 107 -0.83 -2.11 -0.85
C LEU A 107 -0.43 -2.21 0.62
N LEU A 108 -1.26 -2.86 1.45
CA LEU A 108 -0.98 -3.04 2.87
C LEU A 108 0.37 -3.73 3.09
N ILE A 109 0.66 -4.80 2.35
CA ILE A 109 1.91 -5.56 2.52
C ILE A 109 3.11 -4.83 1.94
N ASN A 110 2.91 -4.04 0.90
CA ASN A 110 3.98 -3.26 0.29
C ASN A 110 4.38 -2.05 1.15
N ASP A 111 3.40 -1.38 1.75
CA ASP A 111 3.63 -0.18 2.56
C ASP A 111 4.16 -0.51 3.97
N ASN A 112 3.97 -1.76 4.42
CA ASN A 112 4.38 -2.21 5.74
C ASN A 112 5.36 -3.38 5.61
N ASP A 113 6.60 -3.19 6.07
CA ASP A 113 7.63 -4.23 6.12
C ASP A 113 7.26 -5.32 7.14
N PHE A 114 6.31 -6.17 6.80
CA PHE A 114 5.92 -7.33 7.59
C PHE A 114 6.99 -8.41 7.47
N MET A 115 7.30 -9.03 8.62
CA MET A 115 8.34 -10.03 8.74
C MET A 115 7.81 -11.24 9.49
N ILE A 116 8.25 -12.45 9.13
CA ILE A 116 7.97 -13.67 9.89
C ILE A 116 9.27 -14.11 10.55
N ILE A 117 9.27 -14.28 11.86
CA ILE A 117 10.47 -14.72 12.60
C ILE A 117 10.76 -16.17 12.21
N ASP A 118 11.98 -16.46 11.76
CA ASP A 118 12.39 -17.83 11.50
C ASP A 118 12.48 -18.62 12.82
N PRO A 119 11.64 -19.66 13.02
CA PRO A 119 11.65 -20.42 14.26
C PRO A 119 12.96 -21.17 14.51
N TYR A 120 13.77 -21.39 13.46
CA TYR A 120 15.07 -22.06 13.55
C TYR A 120 16.24 -21.08 13.64
N SER A 121 15.97 -19.76 13.65
CA SER A 121 17.01 -18.75 13.74
C SER A 121 17.78 -18.84 15.05
N LYS A 122 19.10 -18.78 14.96
CA LYS A 122 19.96 -18.50 16.12
C LYS A 122 19.76 -17.04 16.54
N VAL A 123 19.47 -16.82 17.82
CA VAL A 123 19.27 -15.47 18.37
C VAL A 123 20.57 -14.99 19.00
N ILE A 124 21.12 -13.89 18.48
CA ILE A 124 22.28 -13.20 19.06
C ILE A 124 21.76 -12.12 19.99
N THR A 125 22.11 -12.19 21.27
CA THR A 125 21.73 -11.16 22.26
C THR A 125 22.94 -10.30 22.60
N MET A 126 22.84 -9.00 22.35
CA MET A 126 23.86 -8.00 22.67
C MET A 126 23.41 -7.14 23.84
N ASN A 127 24.26 -7.00 24.86
CA ASN A 127 24.05 -6.09 25.97
C ASN A 127 25.05 -4.94 25.86
N VAL A 128 24.55 -3.73 25.67
CA VAL A 128 25.36 -2.51 25.52
C VAL A 128 25.00 -1.55 26.65
N ARG A 129 25.98 -0.83 27.19
CA ARG A 129 25.72 0.26 28.14
C ARG A 129 25.77 1.60 27.43
N ASP A 130 24.80 2.45 27.71
CA ASP A 130 24.83 3.84 27.26
C ASP A 130 25.78 4.70 28.11
N LYS A 131 25.92 5.97 27.72
CA LYS A 131 26.72 6.98 28.44
C LYS A 131 26.24 7.27 29.87
N TYR A 132 25.05 6.80 30.24
CA TYR A 132 24.45 6.92 31.57
C TYR A 132 24.46 5.60 32.34
N ASN A 133 25.25 4.62 31.89
CA ASN A 133 25.41 3.31 32.52
C ASN A 133 24.12 2.45 32.51
N LYS A 134 23.15 2.78 31.66
CA LYS A 134 21.92 1.98 31.47
C LYS A 134 22.20 0.87 30.47
N VAL A 135 21.82 -0.36 30.84
CA VAL A 135 21.93 -1.52 29.96
C VAL A 135 20.79 -1.48 28.95
N GLN A 136 21.14 -1.56 27.67
CA GLN A 136 20.24 -1.80 26.55
C GLN A 136 20.54 -3.19 26.02
N THR A 137 19.50 -4.01 25.90
CA THR A 137 19.59 -5.35 25.33
C THR A 137 18.96 -5.32 23.96
N SER A 138 19.69 -5.82 22.96
CA SER A 138 19.22 -5.97 21.59
C SER A 138 19.38 -7.42 21.17
N LYS A 139 18.42 -7.94 20.42
CA LYS A 139 18.44 -9.27 19.81
C LYS A 139 18.48 -9.13 18.30
N SER A 140 19.36 -9.91 17.69
CA SER A 140 19.39 -10.11 16.25
C SER A 140 19.06 -11.56 15.91
N TYR A 141 18.23 -11.73 14.90
CA TYR A 141 17.73 -13.01 14.40
C TYR A 141 17.36 -12.90 12.92
N GLN A 142 17.18 -14.04 12.27
CA GLN A 142 16.77 -14.16 10.89
C GLN A 142 15.24 -14.07 10.79
N VAL A 143 14.76 -13.39 9.75
CA VAL A 143 13.34 -13.23 9.46
C VAL A 143 13.09 -13.46 7.97
N TYR A 144 11.91 -13.98 7.64
CA TYR A 144 11.40 -14.00 6.28
C TYR A 144 10.66 -12.70 5.99
N SER A 145 10.79 -12.21 4.78
CA SER A 145 9.93 -11.17 4.22
C SER A 145 8.53 -11.75 3.98
N THR A 146 7.50 -11.24 4.66
CA THR A 146 6.12 -11.71 4.48
C THR A 146 5.66 -11.54 3.02
N LYS A 147 6.13 -10.49 2.36
CA LYS A 147 5.90 -10.23 0.94
C LYS A 147 6.40 -11.37 0.06
N ASP A 148 7.62 -11.86 0.31
CA ASP A 148 8.21 -12.93 -0.50
C ASP A 148 7.55 -14.28 -0.21
N ILE A 149 7.18 -14.54 1.05
CA ILE A 149 6.36 -15.70 1.43
C ILE A 149 5.03 -15.70 0.67
N ILE A 150 4.30 -14.58 0.66
CA ILE A 150 3.00 -14.48 -0.02
C ILE A 150 3.14 -14.66 -1.53
N LYS A 151 4.15 -14.04 -2.15
CA LYS A 151 4.42 -14.20 -3.59
C LYS A 151 4.63 -15.67 -3.93
N HIS A 152 5.49 -16.34 -3.17
CA HIS A 152 5.78 -17.76 -3.36
C HIS A 152 4.54 -18.62 -3.15
N MET A 153 3.81 -18.42 -2.06
CA MET A 153 2.59 -19.17 -1.76
C MET A 153 1.57 -19.05 -2.90
N ILE A 154 1.28 -17.83 -3.36
CA ILE A 154 0.32 -17.61 -4.46
C ILE A 154 0.78 -18.32 -5.73
N SER A 155 2.05 -18.18 -6.10
CA SER A 155 2.60 -18.85 -7.28
C SER A 155 2.53 -20.38 -7.18
N TYR A 156 2.79 -20.93 -6.00
CA TYR A 156 2.77 -22.37 -5.76
C TYR A 156 1.35 -22.96 -5.89
N CYS A 157 0.35 -22.33 -5.27
CA CYS A 157 -1.00 -22.91 -5.19
C CYS A 157 -1.99 -22.40 -6.23
N MET A 158 -1.59 -21.52 -7.16
CA MET A 158 -2.51 -20.93 -8.13
C MET A 158 -3.27 -22.00 -8.94
N ASP A 159 -2.59 -23.07 -9.35
CA ASP A 159 -3.19 -24.17 -10.10
C ASP A 159 -4.24 -24.94 -9.29
N ASP A 160 -4.06 -25.07 -7.98
CA ASP A 160 -5.06 -25.69 -7.11
C ASP A 160 -6.23 -24.76 -6.82
N ILE A 161 -5.97 -23.46 -6.65
CA ILE A 161 -7.00 -22.44 -6.44
C ILE A 161 -7.94 -22.35 -7.64
N THR A 162 -7.40 -22.34 -8.86
CA THR A 162 -8.20 -22.18 -10.10
C THR A 162 -9.12 -23.37 -10.40
N ARG A 163 -8.93 -24.52 -9.75
CA ARG A 163 -9.84 -25.68 -9.84
C ARG A 163 -11.17 -25.45 -9.12
N PHE A 164 -11.23 -24.49 -8.20
CA PHE A 164 -12.46 -24.11 -7.51
C PHE A 164 -13.32 -23.20 -8.37
N ASN A 165 -14.60 -23.05 -8.03
CA ASN A 165 -15.41 -22.02 -8.67
C ASN A 165 -14.81 -20.63 -8.38
N LYS A 166 -15.05 -19.68 -9.29
CA LYS A 166 -14.44 -18.34 -9.26
C LYS A 166 -14.56 -17.63 -7.90
N LYS A 167 -15.70 -17.77 -7.23
CA LYS A 167 -15.96 -17.11 -5.94
C LYS A 167 -15.13 -17.73 -4.81
N ASP A 168 -15.10 -19.06 -4.74
CA ASP A 168 -14.31 -19.78 -3.75
C ASP A 168 -12.81 -19.61 -4.00
N ALA A 169 -12.38 -19.64 -5.26
CA ALA A 169 -11.00 -19.36 -5.66
C ALA A 169 -10.53 -17.98 -5.18
N GLN A 170 -11.37 -16.96 -5.36
CA GLN A 170 -11.10 -15.60 -4.88
C GLN A 170 -11.00 -15.53 -3.35
N ASN A 171 -11.89 -16.22 -2.64
CA ASN A 171 -11.86 -16.27 -1.18
C ASN A 171 -10.63 -17.05 -0.66
N LEU A 172 -10.21 -18.12 -1.33
CA LEU A 172 -8.98 -18.87 -1.04
C LEU A 172 -7.76 -17.97 -1.19
N LEU A 173 -7.68 -17.18 -2.26
CA LEU A 173 -6.59 -16.24 -2.47
C LEU A 173 -6.50 -15.20 -1.34
N ILE A 174 -7.62 -14.59 -0.94
CA ILE A 174 -7.62 -13.64 0.19
C ILE A 174 -7.22 -14.34 1.50
N SER A 175 -7.57 -15.62 1.66
CA SER A 175 -7.21 -16.40 2.85
C SER A 175 -5.69 -16.60 2.97
N ILE A 176 -4.95 -16.73 1.86
CA ILE A 176 -3.48 -16.81 1.87
C ILE A 176 -2.86 -15.57 2.49
N PHE A 177 -3.32 -14.39 2.10
CA PHE A 177 -2.86 -13.13 2.70
C PHE A 177 -3.05 -13.13 4.21
N ILE A 178 -4.21 -13.58 4.68
CA ILE A 178 -4.53 -13.61 6.11
C ILE A 178 -3.66 -14.62 6.87
N VAL A 179 -3.47 -15.83 6.31
CA VAL A 179 -2.62 -16.86 6.92
C VAL A 179 -1.20 -16.33 7.11
N ALA A 180 -0.62 -15.72 6.08
CA ALA A 180 0.70 -15.13 6.16
C ALA A 180 0.75 -13.95 7.15
N LEU A 181 -0.22 -13.04 7.11
CA LEU A 181 -0.30 -11.90 8.03
C LEU A 181 -0.45 -12.33 9.50
N LYS A 182 -1.18 -13.41 9.79
CA LYS A 182 -1.31 -13.96 11.15
C LYS A 182 0.02 -14.43 11.75
N GLN A 183 0.95 -14.87 10.90
CA GLN A 183 2.29 -15.30 11.32
C GLN A 183 3.30 -14.15 11.31
N SER A 184 2.91 -13.01 10.75
CA SER A 184 3.78 -11.86 10.58
C SER A 184 3.79 -10.96 11.81
N VAL A 185 4.95 -10.38 12.05
CA VAL A 185 5.17 -9.28 12.98
C VAL A 185 5.46 -8.01 12.21
N HIS A 186 5.14 -6.87 12.82
CA HIS A 186 5.48 -5.55 12.28
C HIS A 186 6.31 -4.82 13.33
N TYR A 187 7.63 -4.77 13.12
CA TYR A 187 8.60 -4.31 14.13
C TYR A 187 8.42 -5.06 15.48
N LEU A 188 8.81 -4.42 16.58
CA LEU A 188 8.60 -4.89 17.95
C LEU A 188 7.12 -5.01 18.39
N SER A 189 6.17 -4.72 17.51
CA SER A 189 4.75 -4.73 17.88
C SER A 189 4.22 -6.16 17.95
N LYS A 190 3.75 -6.56 19.15
CA LYS A 190 3.16 -7.88 19.39
C LYS A 190 1.72 -8.02 18.87
N ASP A 191 1.05 -6.92 18.52
CA ASP A 191 -0.42 -6.86 18.45
C ASP A 191 -1.02 -6.60 17.06
N VAL A 192 -0.29 -6.91 15.99
CA VAL A 192 -0.65 -6.34 14.68
C VAL A 192 -1.56 -7.17 13.75
N PRO A 193 -1.64 -8.52 13.79
CA PRO A 193 -2.38 -9.19 12.72
C PRO A 193 -3.89 -8.95 12.79
N GLN A 194 -4.51 -9.21 13.94
CA GLN A 194 -5.96 -9.45 13.98
C GLN A 194 -6.79 -8.19 13.77
N ASN A 195 -6.41 -7.07 14.40
CA ASN A 195 -7.13 -5.79 14.25
C ASN A 195 -7.07 -5.26 12.81
N ILE A 196 -5.95 -5.46 12.11
CA ILE A 196 -5.85 -5.10 10.70
C ILE A 196 -6.71 -6.01 9.86
N ILE A 197 -6.61 -7.34 10.04
CA ILE A 197 -7.40 -8.32 9.30
C ILE A 197 -8.89 -8.00 9.45
N ASP A 198 -9.36 -7.72 10.66
CA ASP A 198 -10.75 -7.36 10.90
C ASP A 198 -11.15 -6.03 10.26
N LYS A 199 -10.25 -5.04 10.22
CA LYS A 199 -10.47 -3.77 9.51
C LYS A 199 -10.52 -3.96 8.00
N MET A 200 -9.63 -4.78 7.43
CA MET A 200 -9.54 -5.07 5.99
C MET A 200 -10.76 -5.83 5.48
N LEU A 201 -11.27 -6.76 6.30
CA LEU A 201 -12.47 -7.54 5.99
C LEU A 201 -13.77 -6.83 6.36
N LYS A 202 -13.68 -5.64 6.98
CA LYS A 202 -14.86 -4.83 7.29
C LYS A 202 -15.61 -4.53 5.99
N ASP A 203 -16.93 -4.76 6.03
CA ASP A 203 -17.85 -4.55 4.92
C ASP A 203 -17.63 -5.48 3.70
N TYR A 204 -16.71 -6.45 3.77
CA TYR A 204 -16.55 -7.46 2.74
C TYR A 204 -17.58 -8.58 2.93
N LYS A 205 -18.48 -8.73 1.95
CA LYS A 205 -19.60 -9.70 2.02
C LYS A 205 -19.16 -11.14 2.33
N GLU A 206 -17.99 -11.53 1.84
CA GLU A 206 -17.45 -12.89 1.99
C GLU A 206 -16.50 -13.04 3.19
N ALA A 207 -16.42 -12.05 4.09
CA ALA A 207 -15.54 -12.07 5.25
C ALA A 207 -15.72 -13.32 6.13
N LEU A 208 -16.97 -13.77 6.33
CA LEU A 208 -17.26 -14.98 7.11
C LEU A 208 -16.72 -16.24 6.39
N ALA A 209 -16.88 -16.32 5.07
CA ALA A 209 -16.37 -17.45 4.29
C ALA A 209 -14.84 -17.52 4.36
N ILE A 210 -14.17 -16.38 4.24
CA ILE A 210 -12.71 -16.27 4.40
C ILE A 210 -12.29 -16.70 5.80
N LYS A 211 -12.95 -16.21 6.86
CA LYS A 211 -12.64 -16.62 8.25
C LYS A 211 -12.77 -18.13 8.44
N ASN A 212 -13.79 -18.75 7.84
CA ASN A 212 -13.97 -20.19 7.88
C ASN A 212 -12.87 -20.94 7.12
N ILE A 213 -12.45 -20.46 5.94
CA ILE A 213 -11.34 -21.04 5.17
C ILE A 213 -10.05 -20.97 5.99
N VAL A 214 -9.74 -19.81 6.58
CA VAL A 214 -8.56 -19.64 7.43
C VAL A 214 -8.59 -20.62 8.61
N HIS A 215 -9.74 -20.80 9.26
CA HIS A 215 -9.89 -21.80 10.31
C HIS A 215 -9.71 -23.24 9.80
N MET A 216 -10.14 -23.55 8.58
CA MET A 216 -9.91 -24.87 7.97
C MET A 216 -8.42 -25.11 7.67
N VAL A 217 -7.68 -24.08 7.28
CA VAL A 217 -6.21 -24.15 7.11
C VAL A 217 -5.55 -24.42 8.46
N GLU A 218 -5.90 -23.65 9.50
CA GLU A 218 -5.38 -23.81 10.86
C GLU A 218 -5.69 -25.17 11.50
N THR A 219 -6.79 -25.81 11.08
CA THR A 219 -7.20 -27.14 11.54
C THR A 219 -6.79 -28.26 10.58
N GLU A 220 -5.89 -27.95 9.64
CA GLU A 220 -5.26 -28.90 8.70
C GLU A 220 -6.29 -29.76 7.94
N LYS A 221 -7.38 -29.14 7.48
CA LYS A 221 -8.39 -29.83 6.67
C LYS A 221 -7.86 -30.13 5.27
N GLU A 222 -7.96 -31.38 4.85
CA GLU A 222 -7.45 -31.92 3.58
C GLU A 222 -7.79 -31.04 2.36
N LYS A 223 -9.03 -30.52 2.29
CA LYS A 223 -9.50 -29.72 1.15
C LYS A 223 -8.75 -28.40 0.93
N VAL A 224 -8.13 -27.84 1.96
CA VAL A 224 -7.36 -26.58 1.89
C VAL A 224 -5.91 -26.77 2.34
N TYR A 225 -5.48 -28.03 2.48
CA TYR A 225 -4.14 -28.38 2.98
C TYR A 225 -3.02 -27.83 2.09
N PHE A 226 -3.27 -27.70 0.79
CA PHE A 226 -2.33 -27.11 -0.17
C PHE A 226 -1.87 -25.69 0.22
N ILE A 227 -2.68 -24.92 0.98
CA ILE A 227 -2.27 -23.60 1.48
C ILE A 227 -1.19 -23.74 2.56
N GLN A 228 -1.32 -24.75 3.42
CA GLN A 228 -0.33 -25.07 4.44
C GLN A 228 0.95 -25.60 3.80
N GLU A 229 0.84 -26.47 2.80
CA GLU A 229 1.97 -26.95 2.01
C GLU A 229 2.71 -25.80 1.34
N ALA A 230 1.99 -24.88 0.70
CA ALA A 230 2.57 -23.71 0.06
C ALA A 230 3.35 -22.82 1.05
N LEU A 231 2.86 -22.71 2.30
CA LEU A 231 3.57 -21.98 3.36
C LEU A 231 4.86 -22.70 3.78
N TYR A 232 4.81 -24.01 3.99
CA TYR A 232 6.00 -24.79 4.35
C TYR A 232 7.04 -24.80 3.23
N ASP A 233 6.58 -24.91 1.99
CA ASP A 233 7.44 -24.81 0.81
C ASP A 233 8.09 -23.41 0.73
N ALA A 234 7.32 -22.35 0.98
CA ALA A 234 7.85 -20.99 1.05
C ALA A 234 8.96 -20.84 2.11
N PHE A 235 8.80 -21.40 3.30
CA PHE A 235 9.86 -21.38 4.32
C PHE A 235 11.12 -22.17 3.93
N SER A 236 11.00 -23.13 3.01
CA SER A 236 12.15 -23.92 2.54
C SER A 236 12.92 -23.26 1.39
N VAL A 237 12.27 -22.37 0.63
CA VAL A 237 12.83 -21.77 -0.59
C VAL A 237 13.18 -20.28 -0.41
N VAL A 238 12.39 -19.54 0.37
CA VAL A 238 12.58 -18.09 0.54
C VAL A 238 13.78 -17.82 1.45
N GLU A 239 14.64 -16.90 1.01
CA GLU A 239 15.80 -16.50 1.79
C GLU A 239 15.40 -15.70 3.03
N THR A 240 16.14 -15.92 4.13
CA THR A 240 15.99 -15.12 5.35
C THR A 240 16.93 -13.92 5.34
N LEU A 241 16.51 -12.87 6.05
CA LEU A 241 17.25 -11.63 6.21
C LEU A 241 17.58 -11.38 7.69
N PRO A 242 18.76 -10.82 8.01
CA PRO A 242 19.08 -10.47 9.38
C PRO A 242 18.24 -9.27 9.82
N TYR A 243 17.60 -9.38 10.98
CA TYR A 243 16.84 -8.32 11.63
C TYR A 243 17.42 -8.02 13.02
N ASN A 244 17.28 -6.77 13.47
CA ASN A 244 17.67 -6.33 14.80
C ASN A 244 16.47 -5.66 15.49
N ASP A 245 16.11 -6.16 16.66
CA ASP A 245 14.98 -5.65 17.44
C ASP A 245 15.23 -4.27 18.08
N SER A 246 16.42 -3.69 17.92
CA SER A 246 16.71 -2.31 18.35
C SER A 246 16.02 -1.24 17.50
N GLU A 247 15.38 -1.63 16.40
CA GLU A 247 14.63 -0.71 15.55
C GLU A 247 13.43 -0.07 16.30
N VAL A 248 13.21 1.21 16.05
CA VAL A 248 12.09 1.96 16.64
C VAL A 248 10.78 1.43 16.07
N SER A 249 9.82 1.10 16.94
CA SER A 249 8.48 0.71 16.51
C SER A 249 7.90 1.77 15.57
N LYS A 250 7.51 1.35 14.37
CA LYS A 250 6.77 2.20 13.45
C LYS A 250 5.27 1.97 13.60
N ALA A 251 4.51 3.02 13.31
CA ALA A 251 3.08 2.91 13.16
C ALA A 251 2.77 2.26 11.81
N LEU A 252 1.68 1.50 11.77
CA LEU A 252 1.22 0.88 10.53
C LEU A 252 0.66 1.91 9.58
N GLU A 253 1.08 1.80 8.32
CA GLU A 253 0.60 2.62 7.24
C GLU A 253 -0.62 1.93 6.60
N VAL A 254 -1.79 2.52 6.74
CA VAL A 254 -3.02 2.03 6.09
C VAL A 254 -3.58 3.16 5.25
N ARG A 255 -3.49 3.03 3.92
CA ARG A 255 -4.08 3.99 2.99
C ARG A 255 -5.59 4.05 3.17
N LYS A 256 -6.15 5.26 3.18
CA LYS A 256 -7.60 5.47 3.33
C LYS A 256 -8.38 5.28 2.02
N GLU A 257 -7.71 5.52 0.90
CA GLU A 257 -8.32 5.49 -0.43
C GLU A 257 -7.47 4.67 -1.37
N LEU A 258 -8.14 3.89 -2.22
CA LEU A 258 -7.49 3.20 -3.32
C LEU A 258 -7.23 4.19 -4.46
N PRO A 259 -6.07 4.07 -5.12
CA PRO A 259 -5.73 4.95 -6.23
C PRO A 259 -6.63 4.70 -7.45
N GLN A 260 -6.70 5.68 -8.35
CA GLN A 260 -7.59 5.60 -9.51
C GLN A 260 -7.16 4.48 -10.47
N LYS A 261 -8.15 3.72 -10.96
CA LYS A 261 -7.95 2.73 -12.02
C LYS A 261 -7.74 3.42 -13.37
N LEU A 262 -6.87 2.83 -14.20
CA LEU A 262 -6.56 3.28 -15.55
C LEU A 262 -7.16 2.30 -16.56
N LEU A 263 -7.60 2.81 -17.71
CA LEU A 263 -8.00 1.96 -18.83
C LEU A 263 -6.76 1.28 -19.41
N GLN A 264 -6.74 -0.04 -19.36
CA GLN A 264 -5.63 -0.87 -19.82
C GLN A 264 -6.16 -1.97 -20.75
N SER A 265 -5.46 -2.24 -21.85
CA SER A 265 -5.71 -3.42 -22.67
C SER A 265 -5.01 -4.63 -22.05
N ILE A 266 -5.74 -5.72 -21.85
CA ILE A 266 -5.20 -7.04 -21.47
C ILE A 266 -5.14 -7.90 -22.72
#